data_AF-A0A812R5C1-F1
#
_entry.id   AF-A0A812R5C1-F1
#
_cell.length_a   1.000
_cell.length_b   1.000
_cell.length_c   1.000
_cell.angle_alpha   90.00
_cell.angle_beta   90.00
_cell.angle_gamma   90.00
#
_symmetry.space_group_name_H-M   'P 1'
#
loop_
_entity.id
_entity.type
_entity.pdbx_description
1 polymer ?
#
loop_
_entity_poly.entity_id
_entity_poly.type
_entity_poly.pdbx_seq_one_letter_code
_entity_poly.pdbx_strand_id
1 'polypeptide(L)'
;MEPVADGSDLPEAPPADVVNSLRFLREAWRPFLLKPSDEEIEEMKIKAAVAEEEADAHAAKCTSVESPGMNQRLLHQGFLPIIGAMELFGTAWDGYSAEERQHAANLRVLDVIGIPLFCPWYLFLGKLFSQEDALYEVAPDALCTVLRLVLALAAVLVLLLHSQAVPKPTKEADAFHVQRKLGYWVYLTRHCIAFQAWHQVLTLLAPFSPMLGAATNGLCISVGGLGWFVTMQYFSLVVPADGFKEECKKWAERGVAFGPVQHALHIPPFFIGALDLFLRPSALLARSLNVFSCLRFGAFYVVVYVAVFFGNYQLTGKWPYAFMDAFGTDVAKWSKFITVQAGRLSSV
;
A
#
# COMPACT_ATOMS: atom_id res chain seq x y z
N MET A 1 -29.49 51.63 5.61
CA MET A 1 -28.63 51.71 4.41
C MET A 1 -27.82 50.43 4.39
N GLU A 2 -28.22 49.49 3.54
CA GLU A 2 -27.47 48.25 3.31
C GLU A 2 -26.30 48.54 2.35
N PRO A 3 -25.13 47.92 2.54
CA PRO A 3 -24.00 48.12 1.65
C PRO A 3 -24.27 47.46 0.30
N VAL A 4 -24.15 48.25 -0.77
CA VAL A 4 -24.17 47.77 -2.15
C VAL A 4 -22.91 46.93 -2.35
N ALA A 5 -23.09 45.62 -2.59
CA ALA A 5 -22.00 44.73 -2.93
C ALA A 5 -21.41 45.14 -4.29
N ASP A 6 -20.15 45.55 -4.28
CA ASP A 6 -19.38 45.89 -5.48
C ASP A 6 -19.15 44.61 -6.30
N GLY A 7 -19.67 44.60 -7.53
CA GLY A 7 -19.70 43.45 -8.42
C GLY A 7 -18.39 43.22 -9.18
N SER A 8 -17.24 43.52 -8.58
CA SER A 8 -15.94 43.53 -9.28
C SER A 8 -15.07 42.28 -9.06
N ASP A 9 -15.46 41.35 -8.19
CA ASP A 9 -14.63 40.18 -7.88
C ASP A 9 -15.04 38.95 -8.72
N LEU A 10 -14.81 39.02 -10.03
CA LEU A 10 -14.73 37.79 -10.82
C LEU A 10 -13.41 37.09 -10.47
N PRO A 11 -13.44 35.80 -10.09
CA PRO A 11 -12.23 35.08 -9.75
C PRO A 11 -11.26 35.13 -10.94
N GLU A 12 -10.04 35.61 -10.68
CA GLU A 12 -8.97 35.61 -11.68
C GLU A 12 -8.85 34.21 -12.29
N ALA A 13 -8.78 34.18 -13.62
CA ALA A 13 -8.62 32.91 -14.33
C ALA A 13 -7.37 32.20 -13.80
N PRO A 14 -7.43 30.87 -13.57
CA PRO A 14 -6.29 30.13 -13.05
C PRO A 14 -5.08 30.33 -13.97
N PRO A 15 -3.87 30.46 -13.39
CA PRO A 15 -2.62 30.56 -14.15
C PRO A 15 -2.52 29.49 -15.25
N ALA A 16 -1.95 29.86 -16.40
CA ALA A 16 -1.92 29.00 -17.59
C ALA A 16 -1.20 27.64 -17.37
N ASP A 17 -0.26 27.60 -16.45
CA ASP A 17 0.45 26.38 -16.00
C ASP A 17 -0.46 25.42 -15.22
N VAL A 18 -1.39 25.94 -14.41
CA VAL A 18 -2.41 25.13 -13.73
C VAL A 18 -3.39 24.54 -14.74
N VAL A 19 -3.83 25.33 -15.72
CA VAL A 19 -4.72 24.86 -16.80
C VAL A 19 -4.05 23.78 -17.65
N ASN A 20 -2.76 23.94 -17.96
CA ASN A 20 -2.00 22.94 -18.71
C ASN A 20 -1.76 21.66 -17.91
N SER A 21 -1.51 21.75 -16.60
CA SER A 21 -1.36 20.59 -15.71
C SER A 21 -2.66 19.80 -15.58
N LEU A 22 -3.80 20.48 -15.44
CA LEU A 22 -5.12 19.84 -15.41
C LEU A 22 -5.49 19.22 -16.77
N ARG A 23 -5.11 19.85 -17.89
CA ARG A 23 -5.28 19.28 -19.23
C ARG A 23 -4.43 18.03 -19.42
N PHE A 24 -3.17 18.04 -18.99
CA PHE A 24 -2.29 16.86 -19.03
C PHE A 24 -2.84 15.70 -18.20
N LEU A 25 -3.29 15.96 -16.97
CA LEU A 25 -3.93 14.95 -16.12
C LEU A 25 -5.23 14.43 -16.77
N ARG A 26 -6.05 15.31 -17.35
CA ARG A 26 -7.27 14.89 -18.05
C ARG A 26 -6.97 13.99 -19.26
N GLU A 27 -5.97 14.32 -20.08
CA GLU A 27 -5.59 13.51 -21.25
C GLU A 27 -4.90 12.21 -20.84
N ALA A 28 -4.05 12.21 -19.81
CA ALA A 28 -3.42 10.99 -19.28
C ALA A 28 -4.44 10.01 -18.69
N TRP A 29 -5.53 10.51 -18.14
CA TRP A 29 -6.62 9.71 -17.57
C TRP A 29 -7.74 9.39 -18.56
N ARG A 30 -7.75 10.03 -19.74
CA ARG A 30 -8.79 9.88 -20.76
C ARG A 30 -9.01 8.43 -21.22
N PRO A 31 -7.98 7.58 -21.41
CA PRO A 31 -8.17 6.16 -21.74
C PRO A 31 -8.89 5.35 -20.66
N PHE A 32 -8.88 5.84 -19.41
CA PHE A 32 -9.48 5.14 -18.26
C PHE A 32 -10.89 5.66 -17.92
N LEU A 33 -11.23 6.87 -18.37
CA LEU A 33 -12.51 7.53 -18.06
C LEU A 33 -13.57 7.36 -19.16
N LEU A 34 -13.15 7.13 -20.40
CA LEU A 34 -14.07 6.88 -21.51
C LEU A 34 -14.30 5.37 -21.65
N LYS A 35 -15.57 4.99 -21.81
CA LYS A 35 -15.93 3.64 -22.22
C LYS A 35 -15.32 3.42 -23.63
N PRO A 36 -14.58 2.33 -23.87
CA PRO A 36 -14.02 2.06 -25.20
C PRO A 36 -15.14 2.01 -26.24
N SER A 37 -14.86 2.42 -27.47
CA SER A 37 -15.79 2.28 -28.59
C SER A 37 -16.06 0.81 -28.89
N ASP A 38 -17.18 0.49 -29.55
CA ASP A 38 -17.48 -0.90 -29.93
C ASP A 38 -16.40 -1.48 -30.88
N GLU A 39 -15.77 -0.63 -31.70
CA GLU A 39 -14.62 -0.99 -32.55
C GLU A 39 -13.37 -1.33 -31.73
N GLU A 40 -13.05 -0.53 -30.70
CA GLU A 40 -11.93 -0.80 -29.79
C GLU A 40 -12.17 -2.08 -28.96
N ILE A 41 -13.42 -2.35 -28.60
CA ILE A 41 -13.82 -3.59 -27.90
C ILE A 41 -13.59 -4.81 -28.80
N GLU A 42 -13.99 -4.76 -30.07
CA GLU A 42 -13.75 -5.85 -31.02
C GLU A 42 -12.26 -6.05 -31.31
N GLU A 43 -11.48 -4.98 -31.46
CA GLU A 43 -10.03 -5.09 -31.63
C GLU A 43 -9.35 -5.73 -30.41
N MET A 44 -9.78 -5.35 -29.19
CA MET A 44 -9.29 -5.97 -27.96
C MET A 44 -9.65 -7.46 -27.85
N LYS A 45 -10.85 -7.87 -28.30
CA LYS A 45 -11.24 -9.30 -28.34
C LYS A 45 -10.39 -10.09 -29.31
N ILE A 46 -10.13 -9.56 -30.51
CA ILE A 46 -9.28 -10.22 -31.51
C ILE A 46 -7.86 -10.39 -30.97
N LYS A 47 -7.28 -9.33 -30.38
CA LYS A 47 -5.95 -9.40 -29.76
C LYS A 47 -5.88 -10.39 -28.60
N ALA A 48 -6.93 -10.46 -27.78
CA ALA A 48 -7.01 -11.43 -26.68
C ALA A 48 -7.08 -12.87 -27.18
N ALA A 49 -7.88 -13.14 -28.23
CA ALA A 49 -8.00 -14.47 -28.83
C ALA A 49 -6.67 -14.96 -29.45
N VAL A 50 -5.95 -14.06 -30.15
CA VAL A 50 -4.63 -14.38 -30.70
C VAL A 50 -3.62 -14.68 -29.59
N ALA A 51 -3.62 -13.88 -28.51
CA ALA A 51 -2.71 -14.10 -27.37
C ALA A 51 -3.02 -15.40 -26.61
N GLU A 52 -4.29 -15.82 -26.56
CA GLU A 52 -4.69 -17.10 -25.96
C GLU A 52 -4.19 -18.30 -26.81
N GLU A 53 -4.36 -18.23 -28.13
CA GLU A 53 -3.85 -19.26 -29.06
C GLU A 53 -2.32 -19.39 -28.99
N GLU A 54 -1.59 -18.26 -28.93
CA GLU A 54 -0.13 -18.26 -28.76
C GLU A 54 0.30 -18.81 -27.40
N ALA A 55 -0.43 -18.52 -26.32
CA ALA A 55 -0.15 -19.02 -24.99
C ALA A 55 -0.37 -20.54 -24.88
N ASP A 56 -1.43 -21.05 -25.49
CA ASP A 56 -1.73 -22.50 -25.54
C ASP A 56 -0.70 -23.26 -26.37
N ALA A 57 -0.28 -22.69 -27.52
CA ALA A 57 0.80 -23.25 -28.32
C ALA A 57 2.14 -23.30 -27.56
N HIS A 58 2.44 -22.27 -26.75
CA HIS A 58 3.62 -22.25 -25.90
C HIS A 58 3.52 -23.24 -24.73
N ALA A 59 2.36 -23.35 -24.08
CA ALA A 59 2.12 -24.28 -22.98
C ALA A 59 2.25 -25.74 -23.44
N ALA A 60 1.68 -26.08 -24.60
CA ALA A 60 1.81 -27.40 -25.20
C ALA A 60 3.27 -27.79 -25.48
N LYS A 61 4.10 -26.80 -25.85
CA LYS A 61 5.55 -26.99 -26.07
C LYS A 61 6.29 -27.23 -24.75
N CYS A 62 5.94 -26.51 -23.68
CA CYS A 62 6.54 -26.66 -22.35
C CYS A 62 6.18 -27.99 -21.65
N THR A 63 4.97 -28.53 -21.85
CA THR A 63 4.54 -29.81 -21.24
C THR A 63 5.27 -31.05 -21.78
N SER A 64 6.06 -30.92 -22.85
CA SER A 64 6.86 -32.02 -23.42
C SER A 64 8.23 -32.24 -22.76
N VAL A 65 8.58 -31.43 -21.75
CA VAL A 65 9.85 -31.54 -21.02
C VAL A 65 9.57 -32.03 -19.60
N GLU A 66 9.54 -33.35 -19.42
CA GLU A 66 9.46 -33.98 -18.09
C GLU A 66 10.72 -33.62 -17.27
N SER A 67 10.56 -32.77 -16.25
CA SER A 67 11.59 -32.52 -15.24
C SER A 67 11.20 -33.22 -13.93
N PRO A 68 11.91 -34.30 -13.54
CA PRO A 68 11.65 -34.96 -12.26
C PRO A 68 12.41 -34.25 -11.13
N GLY A 69 11.68 -33.84 -10.08
CA GLY A 69 12.25 -33.82 -8.72
C GLY A 69 12.58 -32.48 -8.05
N MET A 70 11.88 -31.38 -8.33
CA MET A 70 12.18 -30.07 -7.71
C MET A 70 11.46 -29.79 -6.37
N ASN A 71 10.63 -30.71 -5.85
CA ASN A 71 9.78 -30.43 -4.68
C ASN A 71 10.39 -30.72 -3.30
N GLN A 72 11.56 -31.36 -3.18
CA GLN A 72 12.12 -31.77 -1.87
C GLN A 72 13.28 -30.91 -1.35
N ARG A 73 13.86 -30.00 -2.16
CA ARG A 73 14.98 -29.14 -1.73
C ARG A 73 14.57 -27.81 -1.08
N LEU A 74 13.29 -27.44 -1.17
CA LEU A 74 12.81 -26.10 -0.80
C LEU A 74 12.57 -25.88 0.70
N LEU A 75 12.46 -26.94 1.50
CA LEU A 75 12.19 -26.83 2.94
C LEU A 75 13.47 -26.69 3.82
N HIS A 76 14.67 -26.85 3.24
CA HIS A 76 15.91 -26.93 4.02
C HIS A 76 16.89 -25.76 3.87
N GLN A 77 16.59 -24.72 3.08
CA GLN A 77 17.49 -23.58 2.93
C GLN A 77 17.01 -22.38 3.76
N GLY A 78 17.56 -22.30 4.97
CA GLY A 78 17.42 -21.13 5.84
C GLY A 78 18.05 -19.89 5.20
N PHE A 79 17.28 -18.80 5.22
CA PHE A 79 17.69 -17.40 5.15
C PHE A 79 18.83 -17.01 4.16
N LEU A 80 18.40 -16.57 2.96
CA LEU A 80 18.99 -15.57 2.02
C LEU A 80 20.05 -16.05 0.98
N PRO A 81 20.03 -15.55 -0.29
CA PRO A 81 19.90 -14.13 -0.65
C PRO A 81 18.74 -13.77 -1.60
N ILE A 82 18.26 -12.52 -1.45
CA ILE A 82 17.08 -11.87 -2.07
C ILE A 82 16.90 -12.11 -3.58
N ILE A 83 17.98 -12.33 -4.33
CA ILE A 83 17.92 -12.52 -5.79
C ILE A 83 17.35 -13.90 -6.15
N GLY A 84 17.74 -14.96 -5.44
CA GLY A 84 17.16 -16.30 -5.62
C GLY A 84 15.70 -16.36 -5.17
N ALA A 85 15.31 -15.52 -4.21
CA ALA A 85 13.91 -15.38 -3.80
C ALA A 85 13.05 -14.78 -4.94
N MET A 86 13.57 -13.82 -5.71
CA MET A 86 12.81 -13.22 -6.83
C MET A 86 12.55 -14.22 -7.98
N GLU A 87 13.50 -15.08 -8.31
CA GLU A 87 13.29 -16.18 -9.28
C GLU A 87 12.36 -17.27 -8.72
N LEU A 88 12.42 -17.54 -7.42
CA LEU A 88 11.46 -18.40 -6.70
C LEU A 88 10.03 -17.85 -6.73
N PHE A 89 9.85 -16.54 -6.68
CA PHE A 89 8.52 -15.95 -6.86
C PHE A 89 8.05 -16.04 -8.31
N GLY A 90 8.94 -15.90 -9.30
CA GLY A 90 8.57 -15.98 -10.73
C GLY A 90 7.98 -17.34 -11.16
N THR A 91 8.42 -18.43 -10.54
CA THR A 91 7.98 -19.81 -10.84
C THR A 91 6.73 -20.25 -10.07
N ALA A 92 6.27 -19.48 -9.08
CA ALA A 92 5.08 -19.79 -8.29
C ALA A 92 3.74 -19.41 -8.97
N TRP A 93 3.78 -18.91 -10.20
CA TRP A 93 2.61 -18.39 -10.93
C TRP A 93 2.12 -19.28 -12.07
N ASP A 94 2.62 -20.51 -12.17
CA ASP A 94 2.11 -21.49 -13.12
C ASP A 94 0.61 -21.74 -12.82
N GLY A 95 -0.26 -21.51 -13.82
CA GLY A 95 -1.71 -21.69 -13.70
C GLY A 95 -2.54 -20.40 -13.69
N TYR A 96 -1.94 -19.23 -13.87
CA TYR A 96 -2.70 -18.00 -14.11
C TYR A 96 -3.22 -17.96 -15.54
N SER A 97 -4.52 -17.67 -15.68
CA SER A 97 -5.15 -17.33 -16.95
C SER A 97 -4.57 -16.03 -17.54
N ALA A 98 -4.81 -15.80 -18.84
CA ALA A 98 -4.39 -14.56 -19.51
C ALA A 98 -4.93 -13.30 -18.81
N GLU A 99 -6.18 -13.33 -18.34
CA GLU A 99 -6.80 -12.22 -17.61
C GLU A 99 -6.11 -11.96 -16.26
N GLU A 100 -5.75 -13.01 -15.51
CA GLU A 100 -5.06 -12.87 -14.23
C GLU A 100 -3.65 -12.36 -14.39
N ARG A 101 -2.94 -12.77 -15.45
CA ARG A 101 -1.64 -12.22 -15.82
C ARG A 101 -1.72 -10.75 -16.18
N GLN A 102 -2.73 -10.35 -16.96
CA GLN A 102 -2.96 -8.95 -17.28
C GLN A 102 -3.29 -8.12 -16.04
N HIS A 103 -4.14 -8.65 -15.15
CA HIS A 103 -4.44 -8.00 -13.88
C HIS A 103 -3.18 -7.84 -13.02
N ALA A 104 -2.37 -8.89 -12.89
CA ALA A 104 -1.08 -8.84 -12.18
C ALA A 104 -0.13 -7.76 -12.74
N ALA A 105 -0.05 -7.63 -14.07
CA ALA A 105 0.73 -6.58 -14.72
C ALA A 105 0.18 -5.18 -14.37
N ASN A 106 -1.13 -4.98 -14.42
CA ASN A 106 -1.77 -3.72 -14.05
C ASN A 106 -1.48 -3.35 -12.58
N LEU A 107 -1.53 -4.32 -11.67
CA LEU A 107 -1.19 -4.08 -10.25
C LEU A 107 0.25 -3.59 -10.09
N ARG A 108 1.20 -4.16 -10.84
CA ARG A 108 2.60 -3.71 -10.83
C ARG A 108 2.74 -2.28 -11.35
N VAL A 109 2.02 -1.92 -12.41
CA VAL A 109 2.02 -0.53 -12.94
C VAL A 109 1.50 0.44 -11.88
N LEU A 110 0.39 0.11 -11.22
CA LEU A 110 -0.16 0.93 -10.14
C LEU A 110 0.80 1.06 -8.96
N ASP A 111 1.60 0.04 -8.65
CA ASP A 111 2.64 0.11 -7.62
C ASP A 111 3.81 1.01 -8.03
N VAL A 112 4.28 0.89 -9.28
CA VAL A 112 5.36 1.74 -9.83
C VAL A 112 4.97 3.21 -9.80
N ILE A 113 3.69 3.54 -9.99
CA ILE A 113 3.18 4.91 -9.91
C ILE A 113 2.93 5.32 -8.47
N GLY A 114 2.22 4.51 -7.69
CA GLY A 114 1.76 4.87 -6.36
C GLY A 114 2.90 4.99 -5.34
N ILE A 115 3.93 4.14 -5.39
CA ILE A 115 5.03 4.18 -4.42
C ILE A 115 5.75 5.53 -4.48
N PRO A 116 6.21 6.05 -5.65
CA PRO A 116 6.77 7.40 -5.73
C PRO A 116 5.81 8.50 -5.30
N LEU A 117 4.51 8.41 -5.61
CA LEU A 117 3.51 9.41 -5.21
C LEU A 117 3.33 9.51 -3.69
N PHE A 118 3.65 8.45 -2.94
CA PHE A 118 3.62 8.49 -1.48
C PHE A 118 4.71 9.37 -0.86
N CYS A 119 5.83 9.63 -1.56
CA CYS A 119 6.88 10.53 -1.06
C CYS A 119 6.40 11.99 -0.94
N PRO A 120 5.91 12.67 -2.00
CA PRO A 120 5.39 14.03 -1.88
C PRO A 120 4.16 14.09 -0.97
N TRP A 121 3.34 13.03 -0.95
CA TRP A 121 2.23 12.94 0.01
C TRP A 121 2.72 12.91 1.46
N TYR A 122 3.72 12.08 1.76
CA TYR A 122 4.36 12.05 3.07
C TYR A 122 4.93 13.41 3.48
N LEU A 123 5.63 14.10 2.57
CA LEU A 123 6.19 15.42 2.83
C LEU A 123 5.10 16.47 3.07
N PHE A 124 4.00 16.40 2.31
CA PHE A 124 2.82 17.25 2.52
C PHE A 124 2.22 17.04 3.93
N LEU A 125 2.02 15.79 4.34
CA LEU A 125 1.54 15.48 5.69
C LEU A 125 2.54 15.92 6.76
N GLY A 126 3.85 15.77 6.48
CA GLY A 126 4.91 16.23 7.35
C GLY A 126 4.82 17.74 7.56
N LYS A 127 4.64 18.51 6.50
CA LYS A 127 4.43 19.96 6.59
C LYS A 127 3.15 20.34 7.34
N LEU A 128 2.07 19.58 7.16
CA LEU A 128 0.77 19.88 7.77
C LEU A 128 0.73 19.57 9.27
N PHE A 129 1.46 18.55 9.73
CA PHE A 129 1.35 18.01 11.09
C PHE A 129 2.63 18.13 11.94
N SER A 130 3.78 18.44 11.34
CA SER A 130 5.00 18.76 12.10
C SER A 130 4.86 20.10 12.82
N GLN A 131 5.54 20.22 13.96
CA GLN A 131 5.73 21.50 14.61
C GLN A 131 6.97 22.17 14.01
N GLU A 132 6.88 23.45 13.69
CA GLU A 132 7.97 24.23 13.06
C GLU A 132 9.27 24.23 13.90
N ASP A 133 9.15 23.95 15.20
CA ASP A 133 10.27 23.89 16.17
C ASP A 133 11.05 22.56 16.16
N ALA A 134 10.79 21.66 15.21
CA ALA A 134 11.56 20.43 15.07
C ALA A 134 12.98 20.76 14.55
N LEU A 135 13.85 21.02 15.53
CA LEU A 135 15.23 21.46 15.40
C LEU A 135 16.05 20.65 14.39
N TYR A 136 17.11 21.31 13.91
CA TYR A 136 18.25 20.65 13.28
C TYR A 136 18.63 19.43 14.12
N GLU A 137 18.50 18.25 13.55
CA GLU A 137 19.06 17.07 14.17
C GLU A 137 20.58 17.24 14.10
N VAL A 138 21.22 17.41 15.26
CA VAL A 138 22.68 17.30 15.35
C VAL A 138 23.02 15.93 14.77
N ALA A 139 24.02 15.89 13.88
CA ALA A 139 24.39 14.66 13.18
C ALA A 139 24.45 13.49 14.18
N PRO A 140 23.62 12.45 13.98
CA PRO A 140 23.57 11.33 14.92
C PRO A 140 24.93 10.64 14.98
N ASP A 141 25.22 9.95 16.08
CA ASP A 141 26.43 9.15 16.18
C ASP A 141 26.48 8.07 15.08
N ALA A 142 27.67 7.52 14.85
CA ALA A 142 27.90 6.54 13.78
C ALA A 142 27.04 5.28 13.95
N LEU A 143 26.81 4.83 15.19
CA LEU A 143 26.01 3.64 15.47
C LEU A 143 24.54 3.89 15.14
N CYS A 144 23.98 5.02 15.58
CA CYS A 144 22.62 5.44 15.25
C CYS A 144 22.43 5.57 13.74
N THR A 145 23.41 6.12 13.03
CA THR A 145 23.39 6.23 11.56
C THR A 145 23.34 4.85 10.88
N VAL A 146 24.17 3.91 11.34
CA VAL A 146 24.17 2.53 10.83
C VAL A 146 22.84 1.84 11.10
N LEU A 147 22.29 1.98 12.31
CA LEU A 147 21.00 1.38 12.67
C LEU A 147 19.85 1.96 11.83
N ARG A 148 19.82 3.27 11.62
CA ARG A 148 18.85 3.92 10.70
C ARG A 148 18.99 3.40 9.27
N LEU A 149 20.22 3.16 8.80
CA LEU A 149 20.44 2.60 7.47
C LEU A 149 19.88 1.18 7.37
N VAL A 150 20.11 0.35 8.38
CA VAL A 150 19.54 -1.00 8.45
C VAL A 150 18.02 -0.96 8.46
N LEU A 151 17.40 -0.05 9.23
CA LEU A 151 15.94 0.12 9.24
C LEU A 151 15.39 0.59 7.88
N ALA A 152 16.06 1.52 7.20
CA ALA A 152 15.65 1.97 5.88
C ALA A 152 15.73 0.83 4.84
N LEU A 153 16.83 0.07 4.84
CA LEU A 153 16.97 -1.10 3.98
C LEU A 153 15.91 -2.16 4.28
N ALA A 154 15.62 -2.42 5.56
CA ALA A 154 14.58 -3.35 5.96
C ALA A 154 13.18 -2.89 5.51
N ALA A 155 12.84 -1.61 5.70
CA ALA A 155 11.55 -1.05 5.29
C ALA A 155 11.36 -1.08 3.76
N VAL A 156 12.40 -0.72 3.00
CA VAL A 156 12.39 -0.83 1.54
C VAL A 156 12.27 -2.28 1.09
N LEU A 157 12.99 -3.21 1.74
CA LEU A 157 12.88 -4.64 1.44
C LEU A 157 11.46 -5.15 1.71
N VAL A 158 10.84 -4.79 2.83
CA VAL A 158 9.45 -5.16 3.14
C VAL A 158 8.50 -4.62 2.08
N LEU A 159 8.68 -3.37 1.63
CA LEU A 159 7.89 -2.80 0.54
C LEU A 159 8.08 -3.57 -0.78
N LEU A 160 9.31 -3.91 -1.13
CA LEU A 160 9.63 -4.69 -2.33
C LEU A 160 9.00 -6.09 -2.26
N LEU A 161 9.16 -6.80 -1.15
CA LEU A 161 8.56 -8.12 -0.93
C LEU A 161 7.04 -8.03 -0.98
N HIS A 162 6.42 -7.04 -0.33
CA HIS A 162 4.97 -6.87 -0.42
C HIS A 162 4.49 -6.57 -1.85
N SER A 163 5.34 -5.95 -2.69
CA SER A 163 5.01 -5.65 -4.09
C SER A 163 5.16 -6.88 -5.00
N GLN A 164 6.18 -7.70 -4.76
CA GLN A 164 6.63 -8.74 -5.69
C GLN A 164 6.36 -10.16 -5.22
N ALA A 165 6.49 -10.44 -3.92
CA ALA A 165 6.41 -11.78 -3.35
C ALA A 165 4.98 -12.24 -3.06
N VAL A 166 4.04 -11.31 -2.90
CA VAL A 166 2.64 -11.64 -2.60
C VAL A 166 1.94 -12.16 -3.85
N PRO A 167 1.32 -13.35 -3.77
CA PRO A 167 0.40 -13.84 -4.79
C PRO A 167 -0.62 -12.83 -5.25
N LYS A 168 -0.70 -12.67 -6.57
CA LYS A 168 -1.74 -11.84 -7.18
C LYS A 168 -3.07 -12.59 -7.08
N PRO A 169 -4.18 -11.93 -6.77
CA PRO A 169 -5.44 -12.63 -6.56
C PRO A 169 -5.86 -13.37 -7.83
N THR A 170 -6.49 -14.53 -7.68
CA THR A 170 -7.10 -15.26 -8.79
C THR A 170 -8.47 -14.68 -9.11
N LYS A 171 -8.98 -14.91 -10.32
CA LYS A 171 -10.27 -14.39 -10.78
C LYS A 171 -11.46 -14.84 -9.91
N GLU A 172 -11.33 -15.96 -9.20
CA GLU A 172 -12.37 -16.45 -8.28
C GLU A 172 -12.34 -15.74 -6.92
N ALA A 173 -11.26 -15.03 -6.58
CA ALA A 173 -11.12 -14.32 -5.32
C ALA A 173 -11.74 -12.91 -5.41
N ASP A 174 -12.50 -12.51 -4.39
CA ASP A 174 -13.04 -11.14 -4.32
C ASP A 174 -11.93 -10.07 -4.44
N ALA A 175 -10.74 -10.36 -3.90
CA ALA A 175 -9.57 -9.50 -4.00
C ALA A 175 -9.22 -9.11 -5.45
N PHE A 176 -9.44 -9.98 -6.44
CA PHE A 176 -9.21 -9.68 -7.85
C PHE A 176 -10.12 -8.55 -8.35
N HIS A 177 -11.40 -8.63 -7.98
CA HIS A 177 -12.39 -7.62 -8.35
C HIS A 177 -12.17 -6.32 -7.60
N VAL A 178 -11.88 -6.39 -6.30
CA VAL A 178 -11.58 -5.23 -5.45
C VAL A 178 -10.40 -4.43 -6.00
N GLN A 179 -9.33 -5.13 -6.41
CA GLN A 179 -8.07 -4.50 -6.80
C GLN A 179 -8.07 -3.98 -8.26
N ARG A 180 -9.17 -4.17 -9.01
CA ARG A 180 -9.21 -3.88 -10.46
C ARG A 180 -8.96 -2.41 -10.83
N LYS A 181 -9.25 -1.47 -9.92
CA LYS A 181 -9.17 -0.02 -10.19
C LYS A 181 -8.03 0.66 -9.46
N LEU A 182 -7.98 0.53 -8.13
CA LEU A 182 -6.95 1.17 -7.30
C LEU A 182 -5.79 0.24 -6.95
N GLY A 183 -5.83 -1.03 -7.38
CA GLY A 183 -4.80 -2.01 -7.06
C GLY A 183 -4.67 -2.27 -5.56
N TYR A 184 -3.44 -2.46 -5.09
CA TYR A 184 -3.16 -2.66 -3.67
C TYR A 184 -3.36 -1.40 -2.82
N TRP A 185 -3.52 -0.23 -3.44
CA TRP A 185 -3.73 1.04 -2.73
C TRP A 185 -5.13 1.15 -2.11
N VAL A 186 -5.98 0.14 -2.24
CA VAL A 186 -7.20 0.03 -1.43
C VAL A 186 -6.90 -0.47 0.00
N TYR A 187 -5.76 -1.13 0.22
CA TYR A 187 -5.41 -1.72 1.51
C TYR A 187 -4.55 -0.78 2.35
N LEU A 188 -4.93 -0.62 3.62
CA LEU A 188 -4.23 0.22 4.58
C LEU A 188 -2.78 -0.24 4.80
N THR A 189 -2.56 -1.56 4.82
CA THR A 189 -1.22 -2.16 4.95
C THR A 189 -0.26 -1.62 3.88
N ARG A 190 -0.73 -1.49 2.63
CA ARG A 190 0.08 -0.99 1.52
C ARG A 190 0.54 0.44 1.76
N HIS A 191 -0.37 1.29 2.23
CA HIS A 191 -0.08 2.68 2.55
C HIS A 191 0.91 2.78 3.72
N CYS A 192 0.70 1.98 4.76
CA CYS A 192 1.57 1.92 5.93
C CYS A 192 3.00 1.54 5.56
N ILE A 193 3.18 0.46 4.80
CA ILE A 193 4.51 -0.02 4.41
C ILE A 193 5.20 1.02 3.51
N ALA A 194 4.47 1.65 2.58
CA ALA A 194 5.01 2.72 1.75
C ALA A 194 5.44 3.93 2.59
N PHE A 195 4.61 4.36 3.54
CA PHE A 195 4.97 5.46 4.46
C PHE A 195 6.16 5.14 5.33
N GLN A 196 6.24 3.92 5.88
CA GLN A 196 7.40 3.51 6.67
C GLN A 196 8.68 3.50 5.84
N ALA A 197 8.65 2.97 4.61
CA ALA A 197 9.81 2.98 3.72
C ALA A 197 10.28 4.42 3.44
N TRP A 198 9.37 5.32 3.05
CA TRP A 198 9.72 6.72 2.81
C TRP A 198 10.18 7.43 4.09
N HIS A 199 9.52 7.21 5.21
CA HIS A 199 9.89 7.78 6.50
C HIS A 199 11.32 7.40 6.89
N GLN A 200 11.69 6.12 6.77
CA GLN A 200 13.04 5.65 7.12
C GLN A 200 14.10 6.21 6.16
N VAL A 201 13.84 6.18 4.85
CA VAL A 201 14.76 6.76 3.85
C VAL A 201 14.94 8.26 4.07
N LEU A 202 13.86 9.01 4.30
CA LEU A 202 13.94 10.46 4.51
C LEU A 202 14.57 10.81 5.87
N THR A 203 14.45 9.94 6.88
CA THR A 203 15.13 10.11 8.18
C THR A 203 16.66 10.03 8.03
N LEU A 204 17.18 9.23 7.08
CA LEU A 204 18.62 9.23 6.75
C LEU A 204 19.07 10.54 6.10
N LEU A 205 18.17 11.20 5.36
CA LEU A 205 18.45 12.45 4.65
C LEU A 205 18.17 13.69 5.52
N ALA A 206 17.55 13.52 6.69
CA ALA A 206 17.20 14.60 7.61
C ALA A 206 18.39 15.51 8.01
N PRO A 207 19.62 15.01 8.24
CA PRO A 207 20.76 15.88 8.56
C PRO A 207 21.11 16.90 7.47
N PHE A 208 20.69 16.64 6.22
CA PHE A 208 20.97 17.51 5.08
C PHE A 208 19.84 18.51 4.79
N SER A 209 18.70 18.41 5.47
CA SER A 209 17.55 19.29 5.23
C SER A 209 16.71 19.47 6.49
N PRO A 210 16.64 20.69 7.06
CA PRO A 210 15.78 20.99 8.21
C PRO A 210 14.31 20.64 7.97
N MET A 211 13.82 20.84 6.75
CA MET A 211 12.45 20.48 6.38
C MET A 211 12.22 18.96 6.49
N LEU A 212 13.18 18.14 6.05
CA LEU A 212 13.09 16.69 6.19
C LEU A 212 13.20 16.26 7.66
N GLY A 213 14.08 16.89 8.42
CA GLY A 213 14.15 16.70 9.88
C GLY A 213 12.83 17.01 10.57
N ALA A 214 12.19 18.14 10.24
CA ALA A 214 10.90 18.51 10.80
C ALA A 214 9.78 17.54 10.43
N ALA A 215 9.69 17.17 9.15
CA ALA A 215 8.69 16.22 8.67
C ALA A 215 8.85 14.84 9.30
N THR A 216 10.08 14.30 9.33
CA THR A 216 10.35 12.96 9.88
C THR A 216 10.20 12.91 11.39
N ASN A 217 10.68 13.90 12.13
CA ASN A 217 10.43 13.98 13.57
C ASN A 217 8.95 14.21 13.87
N GLY A 218 8.24 15.04 13.10
CA GLY A 218 6.82 15.31 13.34
C GLY A 218 5.90 14.12 13.08
N LEU A 219 6.27 13.24 12.14
CA LEU A 219 5.45 12.09 11.75
C LEU A 219 5.88 10.76 12.41
N CYS A 220 7.02 10.68 13.10
CA CYS A 220 7.57 9.40 13.57
C CYS A 220 6.59 8.59 14.44
N ILE A 221 5.87 9.24 15.36
CA ILE A 221 4.88 8.56 16.20
C ILE A 221 3.69 8.09 15.38
N SER A 222 3.22 8.91 14.43
CA SER A 222 2.08 8.57 13.59
C SER A 222 2.40 7.41 12.64
N VAL A 223 3.58 7.41 12.04
CA VAL A 223 4.06 6.34 11.14
C VAL A 223 4.39 5.06 11.92
N GLY A 224 5.05 5.18 13.07
CA GLY A 224 5.32 4.05 13.96
C GLY A 224 4.00 3.42 14.48
N GLY A 225 3.08 4.26 14.94
CA GLY A 225 1.76 3.86 15.40
C GLY A 225 0.90 3.22 14.30
N LEU A 226 0.98 3.73 13.06
CA LEU A 226 0.32 3.09 11.91
C LEU A 226 0.88 1.68 11.65
N GLY A 227 2.20 1.51 11.75
CA GLY A 227 2.87 0.21 11.70
C GLY A 227 2.33 -0.77 12.74
N TRP A 228 2.24 -0.32 13.99
CA TRP A 228 1.68 -1.14 15.07
C TRP A 228 0.22 -1.50 14.82
N PHE A 229 -0.57 -0.50 14.43
CA PHE A 229 -1.99 -0.66 14.16
C PHE A 229 -2.24 -1.70 13.07
N VAL A 230 -1.61 -1.60 11.90
CA VAL A 230 -1.86 -2.55 10.80
C VAL A 230 -1.42 -3.97 11.16
N THR A 231 -0.32 -4.13 11.90
CA THR A 231 0.12 -5.44 12.39
C THR A 231 -0.89 -6.04 13.37
N MET A 232 -1.35 -5.27 14.35
CA MET A 232 -2.34 -5.73 15.33
C MET A 232 -3.68 -6.09 14.66
N GLN A 233 -4.14 -5.25 13.74
CA GLN A 233 -5.38 -5.50 12.99
C GLN A 233 -5.27 -6.76 12.12
N TYR A 234 -4.12 -6.99 11.48
CA TYR A 234 -3.89 -8.20 10.71
C TYR A 234 -4.05 -9.46 11.59
N PHE A 235 -3.37 -9.52 12.74
CA PHE A 235 -3.48 -10.69 13.63
C PHE A 235 -4.82 -10.81 14.35
N SER A 236 -5.52 -9.70 14.58
CA SER A 236 -6.79 -9.69 15.31
C SER A 236 -8.01 -9.90 14.42
N LEU A 237 -7.96 -9.47 13.15
CA LEU A 237 -9.11 -9.50 12.23
C LEU A 237 -8.88 -10.41 11.02
N VAL A 238 -7.69 -10.40 10.42
CA VAL A 238 -7.44 -11.10 9.15
C VAL A 238 -7.09 -12.57 9.40
N VAL A 239 -6.10 -12.85 10.24
CA VAL A 239 -5.66 -14.22 10.55
C VAL A 239 -6.79 -15.13 11.05
N PRO A 240 -7.67 -14.70 11.98
CA PRO A 240 -8.75 -15.57 12.45
C PRO A 240 -9.90 -15.71 11.45
N ALA A 241 -9.99 -14.88 10.40
CA ALA A 241 -11.10 -14.92 9.44
C ALA A 241 -11.07 -16.18 8.58
N ASP A 242 -12.22 -16.81 8.38
CA ASP A 242 -12.31 -18.06 7.64
C ASP A 242 -11.95 -17.88 6.16
N GLY A 243 -12.31 -16.75 5.55
CA GLY A 243 -11.90 -16.43 4.18
C GLY A 243 -10.38 -16.40 3.99
N PHE A 244 -9.62 -15.89 4.96
CA PHE A 244 -8.16 -15.89 4.90
C PHE A 244 -7.58 -17.31 5.04
N LYS A 245 -8.15 -18.13 5.92
CA LYS A 245 -7.74 -19.54 6.07
C LYS A 245 -8.03 -20.36 4.81
N GLU A 246 -9.18 -20.13 4.19
CA GLU A 246 -9.54 -20.75 2.91
C GLU A 246 -8.59 -20.33 1.78
N GLU A 247 -8.24 -19.05 1.70
CA GLU A 247 -7.25 -18.55 0.73
C GLU A 247 -5.87 -19.17 0.97
N CYS A 248 -5.42 -19.25 2.24
CA CYS A 248 -4.19 -19.94 2.60
C CYS A 248 -4.20 -21.41 2.15
N LYS A 249 -5.32 -22.11 2.32
CA LYS A 249 -5.48 -23.50 1.89
C LYS A 249 -5.39 -23.63 0.37
N LYS A 250 -6.10 -22.78 -0.39
CA LYS A 250 -6.05 -22.75 -1.87
C LYS A 250 -4.64 -22.51 -2.39
N TRP A 251 -3.89 -21.61 -1.77
CA TRP A 251 -2.50 -21.37 -2.15
C TRP A 251 -1.56 -22.52 -1.74
N ALA A 252 -1.80 -23.14 -0.58
CA ALA A 252 -1.04 -24.31 -0.16
C ALA A 252 -1.21 -25.51 -1.11
N GLU A 253 -2.42 -25.70 -1.66
CA GLU A 253 -2.68 -26.71 -2.70
C GLU A 253 -1.89 -26.45 -3.99
N ARG A 254 -1.47 -25.20 -4.23
CA ARG A 254 -0.57 -24.79 -5.32
C ARG A 254 0.91 -24.77 -4.92
N GLY A 255 1.24 -25.28 -3.74
CA GLY A 255 2.61 -25.29 -3.20
C GLY A 255 3.09 -23.94 -2.66
N VAL A 256 2.21 -22.95 -2.50
CA VAL A 256 2.56 -21.60 -2.03
C VAL A 256 2.22 -21.43 -0.56
N ALA A 257 3.22 -21.10 0.26
CA ALA A 257 3.07 -20.84 1.69
C ALA A 257 2.50 -19.43 1.98
N PHE A 258 1.28 -19.15 1.50
CA PHE A 258 0.68 -17.80 1.55
C PHE A 258 0.58 -17.22 2.97
N GLY A 259 0.07 -17.97 3.94
CA GLY A 259 -0.06 -17.53 5.33
C GLY A 259 1.27 -17.09 5.96
N PRO A 260 2.32 -17.95 5.95
CA PRO A 260 3.66 -17.57 6.41
C PRO A 260 4.24 -16.33 5.70
N VAL A 261 4.05 -16.21 4.38
CA VAL A 261 4.48 -15.01 3.63
C VAL A 261 3.75 -13.76 4.15
N GLN A 262 2.43 -13.84 4.35
CA GLN A 262 1.66 -12.73 4.90
C GLN A 262 2.10 -12.36 6.32
N HIS A 263 2.40 -13.33 7.19
CA HIS A 263 2.97 -13.07 8.53
C HIS A 263 4.30 -12.32 8.43
N ALA A 264 5.20 -12.80 7.58
CA ALA A 264 6.51 -12.20 7.38
C ALA A 264 6.45 -10.77 6.82
N LEU A 265 5.37 -10.39 6.13
CA LEU A 265 5.16 -9.04 5.62
C LEU A 265 4.51 -8.09 6.64
N HIS A 266 3.68 -8.61 7.54
CA HIS A 266 2.95 -7.80 8.52
C HIS A 266 3.70 -7.63 9.85
N ILE A 267 4.64 -8.51 10.19
CA ILE A 267 5.41 -8.41 11.44
C ILE A 267 6.47 -7.28 11.40
N PRO A 268 7.31 -7.14 10.36
CA PRO A 268 8.38 -6.15 10.35
C PRO A 268 7.94 -4.69 10.56
N PRO A 269 6.80 -4.22 9.99
CA PRO A 269 6.31 -2.88 10.25
C PRO A 269 6.18 -2.52 11.73
N PHE A 270 5.83 -3.48 12.58
CA PHE A 270 5.75 -3.30 14.03
C PHE A 270 7.13 -2.96 14.62
N PHE A 271 8.12 -3.80 14.32
CA PHE A 271 9.48 -3.67 14.86
C PHE A 271 10.22 -2.46 14.28
N ILE A 272 10.06 -2.19 12.98
CA ILE A 272 10.65 -1.01 12.33
C ILE A 272 10.13 0.27 13.01
N GLY A 273 8.81 0.37 13.21
CA GLY A 273 8.20 1.51 13.89
C GLY A 273 8.66 1.66 15.34
N ALA A 274 8.76 0.55 16.09
CA ALA A 274 9.24 0.57 17.47
C ALA A 274 10.70 1.01 17.56
N LEU A 275 11.59 0.40 16.76
CA LEU A 275 13.02 0.71 16.75
C LEU A 275 13.29 2.14 16.31
N ASP A 276 12.55 2.68 15.33
CA ASP A 276 12.67 4.09 14.93
C ASP A 276 12.49 5.03 16.13
N LEU A 277 11.45 4.81 16.93
CA LEU A 277 11.18 5.63 18.11
C LEU A 277 12.28 5.49 19.18
N PHE A 278 12.85 4.30 19.36
CA PHE A 278 13.97 4.08 20.29
C PHE A 278 15.29 4.71 19.84
N LEU A 279 15.50 4.87 18.53
CA LEU A 279 16.71 5.49 17.96
C LEU A 279 16.65 7.03 17.91
N ARG A 280 15.53 7.62 18.32
CA ARG A 280 15.40 9.08 18.37
C ARG A 280 15.88 9.62 19.72
N PRO A 281 16.67 10.71 19.73
CA PRO A 281 17.03 11.40 20.96
C PRO A 281 15.78 11.77 21.77
N SER A 282 15.79 11.51 23.07
CA SER A 282 14.64 11.76 23.96
C SER A 282 14.14 13.21 23.89
N ALA A 283 15.04 14.17 23.72
CA ALA A 283 14.70 15.58 23.56
C ALA A 283 13.94 15.87 22.26
N LEU A 284 14.27 15.19 21.15
CA LEU A 284 13.53 15.30 19.89
C LEU A 284 12.19 14.59 20.00
N LEU A 285 12.17 13.38 20.56
CA LEU A 285 10.93 12.64 20.78
C LEU A 285 9.95 13.40 21.67
N ALA A 286 10.41 14.03 22.76
CA ALA A 286 9.59 14.86 23.64
C ALA A 286 8.91 16.03 22.92
N ARG A 287 9.55 16.58 21.88
CA ARG A 287 8.98 17.65 21.05
C ARG A 287 8.06 17.08 19.97
N SER A 288 8.36 15.91 19.45
CA SER A 288 7.50 15.16 18.53
C SER A 288 6.24 14.61 19.20
N LEU A 289 6.26 14.40 20.51
CA LEU A 289 5.15 13.91 21.34
C LEU A 289 4.04 14.96 21.49
N ASN A 290 3.39 15.28 20.38
CA ASN A 290 2.19 16.08 20.35
C ASN A 290 0.99 15.18 20.05
N VAL A 291 0.24 14.85 21.11
CA VAL A 291 -0.98 14.04 21.03
C VAL A 291 -1.99 14.66 20.06
N PHE A 292 -2.16 15.99 20.06
CA PHE A 292 -3.07 16.66 19.13
C PHE A 292 -2.62 16.54 17.67
N SER A 293 -1.32 16.60 17.37
CA SER A 293 -0.83 16.33 16.00
C SER A 293 -1.10 14.90 15.59
N CYS A 294 -0.86 13.92 16.48
CA CYS A 294 -1.16 12.51 16.20
C CYS A 294 -2.67 12.27 15.99
N LEU A 295 -3.53 12.89 16.82
CA LEU A 295 -4.99 12.82 16.69
C LEU A 295 -5.48 13.48 15.39
N ARG A 296 -4.93 14.65 15.03
CA ARG A 296 -5.26 15.33 13.77
C ARG A 296 -4.83 14.50 12.56
N PHE A 297 -3.62 13.94 12.59
CA PHE A 297 -3.15 13.02 11.56
C PHE A 297 -4.08 11.81 11.46
N GLY A 298 -4.38 11.15 12.58
CA GLY A 298 -5.26 10.00 12.63
C GLY A 298 -6.66 10.30 12.08
N ALA A 299 -7.30 11.38 12.54
CA ALA A 299 -8.61 11.80 12.06
C ALA A 299 -8.62 12.11 10.57
N PHE A 300 -7.63 12.89 10.10
CA PHE A 300 -7.45 13.20 8.69
C PHE A 300 -7.30 11.92 7.86
N TYR A 301 -6.41 11.03 8.30
CA TYR A 301 -6.07 9.84 7.56
C TYR A 301 -7.21 8.81 7.55
N VAL A 302 -7.99 8.72 8.63
CA VAL A 302 -9.24 7.95 8.67
C VAL A 302 -10.20 8.46 7.60
N VAL A 303 -10.42 9.77 7.49
CA VAL A 303 -11.31 10.34 6.45
C VAL A 303 -10.79 10.01 5.05
N VAL A 304 -9.50 10.20 4.80
CA VAL A 304 -8.87 9.88 3.51
C VAL A 304 -9.03 8.39 3.19
N TYR A 305 -8.74 7.50 4.12
CA TYR A 305 -8.81 6.06 3.89
C TYR A 305 -10.25 5.57 3.70
N VAL A 306 -11.20 6.13 4.46
CA VAL A 306 -12.64 5.90 4.27
C VAL A 306 -13.06 6.30 2.85
N ALA A 307 -12.65 7.48 2.38
CA ALA A 307 -12.93 7.91 1.02
C ALA A 307 -12.33 6.94 -0.02
N VAL A 308 -11.12 6.42 0.21
CA VAL A 308 -10.47 5.44 -0.68
C VAL A 308 -11.29 4.16 -0.80
N PHE A 309 -11.67 3.53 0.32
CA PHE A 309 -12.35 2.24 0.23
C PHE A 309 -13.82 2.37 -0.19
N PHE A 310 -14.52 3.46 0.19
CA PHE A 310 -15.88 3.73 -0.32
C PHE A 310 -15.84 4.06 -1.81
N GLY A 311 -14.88 4.88 -2.25
CA GLY A 311 -14.67 5.18 -3.66
C GLY A 311 -14.38 3.91 -4.47
N ASN A 312 -13.52 3.02 -3.95
CA ASN A 312 -13.26 1.74 -4.58
C ASN A 312 -14.51 0.86 -4.65
N TYR A 313 -15.32 0.81 -3.58
CA TYR A 313 -16.59 0.08 -3.57
C TYR A 313 -17.55 0.60 -4.65
N GLN A 314 -17.68 1.92 -4.82
CA GLN A 314 -18.51 2.49 -5.89
C GLN A 314 -18.01 2.11 -7.30
N LEU A 315 -16.70 1.96 -7.47
CA LEU A 315 -16.09 1.61 -8.76
C LEU A 315 -16.09 0.10 -9.07
N THR A 316 -16.12 -0.75 -8.04
CA THR A 316 -15.91 -2.21 -8.18
C THR A 316 -17.10 -3.05 -7.71
N GLY A 317 -18.00 -2.48 -6.92
CA GLY A 317 -19.09 -3.20 -6.25
C GLY A 317 -18.64 -4.17 -5.16
N LYS A 318 -17.37 -4.14 -4.75
CA LYS A 318 -16.76 -5.09 -3.81
C LYS A 318 -15.99 -4.36 -2.72
N TRP A 319 -16.17 -4.79 -1.47
CA TRP A 319 -15.43 -4.24 -0.34
C TRP A 319 -14.05 -4.89 -0.22
N PRO A 320 -13.02 -4.15 0.24
CA PRO A 320 -11.67 -4.69 0.32
C PRO A 320 -11.47 -5.77 1.38
N TYR A 321 -12.31 -5.81 2.41
CA TYR A 321 -12.25 -6.84 3.44
C TYR A 321 -13.61 -7.53 3.56
N ALA A 322 -13.63 -8.87 3.57
CA ALA A 322 -14.86 -9.65 3.61
C ALA A 322 -15.78 -9.29 4.80
N PHE A 323 -15.21 -8.93 5.96
CA PHE A 323 -16.02 -8.52 7.10
C PHE A 323 -16.89 -7.28 6.79
N MET A 324 -16.44 -6.40 5.88
CA MET A 324 -17.14 -5.17 5.49
C MET A 324 -18.47 -5.44 4.80
N ASP A 325 -18.63 -6.60 4.15
CA ASP A 325 -19.88 -6.97 3.48
C ASP A 325 -21.07 -7.00 4.46
N ALA A 326 -20.83 -7.40 5.71
CA ALA A 326 -21.86 -7.41 6.76
C ALA A 326 -22.36 -6.00 7.14
N PHE A 327 -21.51 -4.98 6.97
CA PHE A 327 -21.79 -3.59 7.27
C PHE A 327 -22.39 -2.87 6.06
N GLY A 328 -21.86 -3.13 4.86
CA GLY A 328 -22.25 -2.42 3.65
C GLY A 328 -22.04 -0.91 3.80
N THR A 329 -22.99 -0.13 3.30
CA THR A 329 -23.00 1.34 3.41
C THR A 329 -23.77 1.86 4.63
N ASP A 330 -24.15 0.97 5.57
CA ASP A 330 -24.96 1.31 6.75
C ASP A 330 -24.12 1.99 7.84
N VAL A 331 -24.32 3.29 8.00
CA VAL A 331 -23.60 4.13 8.99
C VAL A 331 -23.78 3.63 10.42
N ALA A 332 -24.97 3.14 10.79
CA ALA A 332 -25.23 2.68 12.16
C ALA A 332 -24.42 1.42 12.49
N LYS A 333 -24.30 0.49 11.54
CA LYS A 333 -23.45 -0.69 11.70
C LYS A 333 -21.97 -0.30 11.82
N TRP A 334 -21.51 0.65 11.01
CA TRP A 334 -20.15 1.18 11.10
C TRP A 334 -19.86 1.86 12.44
N SER A 335 -20.76 2.71 12.94
CA SER A 335 -20.61 3.37 14.26
C SER A 335 -20.54 2.34 15.40
N LYS A 336 -21.37 1.29 15.35
CA LYS A 336 -21.32 0.19 16.33
C LYS A 336 -19.99 -0.55 16.27
N PHE A 337 -19.50 -0.88 15.08
CA PHE A 337 -18.20 -1.53 14.89
C PHE A 337 -17.06 -0.70 15.49
N ILE A 338 -17.00 0.60 15.16
CA ILE A 338 -15.98 1.52 15.67
C ILE A 338 -16.01 1.56 17.19
N THR A 339 -17.20 1.64 17.80
CA THR A 339 -17.37 1.66 19.26
C THR A 339 -16.85 0.37 19.90
N VAL A 340 -17.16 -0.80 19.31
CA VAL A 340 -16.66 -2.11 19.81
C VAL A 340 -15.15 -2.23 19.67
N GLN A 341 -14.58 -1.80 18.54
CA GLN A 341 -13.13 -1.83 18.34
C GLN A 341 -12.40 -0.89 19.30
N ALA A 342 -12.92 0.32 19.51
CA ALA A 342 -12.38 1.26 20.48
C ALA A 342 -12.39 0.67 21.89
N GLY A 343 -13.49 0.04 22.31
CA GLY A 343 -13.59 -0.61 23.62
C GLY A 343 -12.65 -1.80 23.79
N ARG A 344 -12.39 -2.58 22.73
CA ARG A 344 -11.40 -3.68 22.76
C ARG A 344 -9.98 -3.14 22.89
N LEU A 345 -9.64 -2.13 22.10
CA LEU A 345 -8.32 -1.51 22.13
C LEU A 345 -8.03 -0.81 23.46
N SER A 346 -9.04 -0.29 24.15
CA SER A 346 -8.85 0.31 25.48
C SER A 346 -8.81 -0.70 26.63
N SER A 347 -9.06 -1.98 26.37
CA SER A 347 -9.07 -3.05 27.38
C SER A 347 -7.77 -3.87 27.42
N VAL A 348 -6.87 -3.63 26.46
CA VAL A 348 -5.50 -4.17 26.39
C VAL A 348 -4.57 -3.14 27.00
#